data_AF-A0A9E5K5H4-F1
#
_entry.id   AF-A0A9E5K5H4-F1
#
_cell.length_a   1.000
_cell.length_b   1.000
_cell.length_c   1.000
_cell.angle_alpha   90.00
_cell.angle_beta   90.00
_cell.angle_gamma   90.00
#
_symmetry.space_group_name_H-M   'P 1'
#
loop_
_entity.id
_entity.type
_entity.pdbx_description
1 polymer ?
#
loop_
_entity_poly.entity_id
_entity_poly.type
_entity_poly.pdbx_seq_one_letter_code
_entity_poly.pdbx_strand_id
1 'polypeptide(L)'
;MRQLYFKQLQTTQANPKTDEVLVSLILEHAKRIVAHPARPMRLRTAPFIEKPDADLAIEETLEESSWVDAPENLLVEYQEEKPFSCVVMLDTSSSMSGEKHLLASVAVAVLVLEVASADSGVIVFSSDSKEIKKLGTVERPPETILRFLRHQPRGCGQL
;
A
#
# COMPACT_ATOMS: atom_id res chain seq x y z
N MET A 1 17.14 -9.70 -11.25
CA MET A 1 16.08 -10.06 -10.28
C MET A 1 15.79 -11.56 -10.28
N ARG A 2 15.18 -12.13 -11.33
CA ARG A 2 14.79 -13.55 -11.42
C ARG A 2 15.89 -14.56 -11.06
N GLN A 3 17.09 -14.43 -11.66
CA GLN A 3 18.22 -15.33 -11.38
C GLN A 3 18.69 -15.29 -9.91
N LEU A 4 18.70 -14.11 -9.29
CA LEU A 4 19.11 -13.95 -7.88
C LEU A 4 18.11 -14.59 -6.93
N TYR A 5 16.81 -14.42 -7.21
CA TYR A 5 15.75 -15.05 -6.44
C TYR A 5 15.84 -16.59 -6.48
N PHE A 6 16.00 -17.18 -7.66
CA PHE A 6 16.15 -18.64 -7.78
C PHE A 6 17.45 -19.15 -7.14
N LYS A 7 18.54 -18.39 -7.20
CA LYS A 7 19.79 -18.72 -6.49
C LYS A 7 19.61 -18.71 -4.98
N GLN A 8 18.82 -17.75 -4.46
CA GLN A 8 18.48 -17.68 -3.04
C GLN A 8 17.63 -18.89 -2.60
N LEU A 9 16.64 -19.30 -3.41
CA LEU A 9 15.82 -20.50 -3.15
C LEU A 9 16.64 -21.80 -3.05
N GLN A 10 17.72 -21.90 -3.83
CA GLN A 10 18.61 -23.07 -3.84
C GLN A 10 19.62 -23.07 -2.70
N THR A 11 19.81 -21.93 -2.02
CA THR A 11 20.82 -21.80 -0.97
C THR A 11 20.16 -21.94 0.41
N THR A 12 20.56 -22.94 1.18
CA THR A 12 20.00 -23.18 2.53
C THR A 12 20.44 -22.14 3.58
N GLN A 13 21.52 -21.40 3.29
CA GLN A 13 22.03 -20.32 4.15
C GLN A 13 21.65 -18.93 3.61
N ALA A 14 21.12 -18.08 4.50
CA ALA A 14 20.84 -16.68 4.20
C ALA A 14 22.14 -15.94 3.86
N ASN A 15 22.22 -15.36 2.66
CA ASN A 15 23.32 -14.52 2.26
C ASN A 15 22.87 -13.04 2.29
N PRO A 16 23.24 -12.26 3.32
CA PRO A 16 22.71 -10.92 3.54
C PRO A 16 22.99 -9.98 2.37
N LYS A 17 24.13 -10.13 1.68
CA LYS A 17 24.45 -9.31 0.50
C LYS A 17 23.52 -9.61 -0.68
N THR A 18 23.16 -10.88 -0.88
CA THR A 18 22.23 -11.29 -1.94
C THR A 18 20.80 -10.83 -1.62
N ASP A 19 20.40 -10.92 -0.34
CA ASP A 19 19.11 -10.44 0.16
C ASP A 19 18.94 -8.94 -0.12
N GLU A 20 19.94 -8.13 0.24
CA GLU A 20 19.93 -6.68 0.03
C GLU A 20 19.78 -6.30 -1.45
N VAL A 21 20.57 -6.94 -2.33
CA VAL A 21 20.50 -6.69 -3.78
C VAL A 21 19.16 -7.14 -4.37
N LEU A 22 18.60 -8.25 -3.90
CA LEU A 22 17.30 -8.69 -4.40
C LEU A 22 16.18 -7.73 -3.98
N VAL A 23 16.17 -7.31 -2.72
CA VAL A 23 15.19 -6.36 -2.18
C VAL A 23 15.30 -5.02 -2.89
N SER A 24 16.51 -4.52 -3.14
CA SER A 24 16.71 -3.26 -3.87
C SER A 24 16.15 -3.34 -5.28
N LEU A 25 16.40 -4.44 -6.00
CA LEU A 25 15.85 -4.66 -7.34
C LEU A 25 14.32 -4.72 -7.36
N ILE A 26 13.70 -5.37 -6.37
CA ILE A 26 12.24 -5.43 -6.24
C ILE A 26 11.66 -4.04 -6.00
N LEU A 27 12.26 -3.27 -5.10
CA LEU A 27 11.84 -1.89 -4.82
C LEU A 27 12.00 -0.98 -6.04
N GLU A 28 13.13 -1.08 -6.76
CA GLU A 28 13.33 -0.33 -8.00
C GLU A 28 12.30 -0.68 -9.06
N HIS A 29 11.92 -1.96 -9.17
CA HIS A 29 10.89 -2.38 -10.10
C HIS A 29 9.50 -1.88 -9.69
N ALA A 30 9.15 -1.98 -8.40
CA ALA A 30 7.90 -1.47 -7.87
C ALA A 30 7.75 0.04 -8.09
N LYS A 31 8.82 0.82 -7.85
CA LYS A 31 8.84 2.27 -8.12
C LYS A 31 8.56 2.65 -9.58
N ARG A 32 8.86 1.77 -10.54
CA ARG A 32 8.54 2.00 -11.96
C ARG A 32 7.09 1.65 -12.30
N ILE A 33 6.45 0.77 -11.52
CA ILE A 33 5.06 0.34 -11.70
C ILE A 33 4.11 1.36 -11.08
N VAL A 34 4.50 1.93 -9.94
CA VAL A 34 3.78 3.03 -9.30
C VAL A 34 3.66 4.19 -10.29
N ALA A 35 2.45 4.40 -10.80
CA ALA A 35 2.09 5.54 -11.61
C ALA A 35 1.00 6.30 -10.85
N HIS A 36 1.37 7.47 -10.30
CA HIS A 36 0.51 8.45 -9.63
C HIS A 36 -0.68 7.83 -8.87
N PRO A 37 -0.50 7.39 -7.61
CA PRO A 37 -1.59 6.83 -6.83
C PRO A 37 -2.79 7.78 -6.79
N ALA A 38 -3.92 7.31 -7.32
CA ALA A 38 -5.21 7.92 -7.04
C ALA A 38 -5.54 7.62 -5.58
N ARG A 39 -5.15 8.53 -4.68
CA ARG A 39 -5.55 8.46 -3.28
C ARG A 39 -7.08 8.59 -3.22
N PRO A 40 -7.76 7.81 -2.37
CA PRO A 40 -9.18 7.99 -2.17
C PRO A 40 -9.44 9.44 -1.74
N MET A 41 -10.23 10.19 -2.50
CA MET A 41 -10.63 11.55 -2.16
C MET A 41 -12.03 11.52 -1.52
N ARG A 42 -12.33 12.49 -0.67
CA ARG A 42 -13.70 12.78 -0.24
C ARG A 42 -14.01 14.25 -0.54
N LEU A 43 -15.23 14.49 -1.01
CA LEU A 43 -15.75 15.83 -1.20
C LEU A 43 -16.14 16.41 0.16
N ARG A 44 -15.83 17.68 0.38
CA ARG A 44 -16.19 18.46 1.56
C ARG A 44 -16.65 19.84 1.15
N THR A 45 -17.49 20.42 2.00
CA THR A 45 -17.84 21.84 1.94
C THR A 45 -17.12 22.61 3.04
N ALA A 46 -16.83 23.88 2.78
CA ALA A 46 -16.35 24.85 3.76
C ALA A 46 -16.83 26.25 3.38
N PRO A 47 -16.79 27.23 4.30
CA PRO A 47 -17.00 28.63 3.96
C PRO A 47 -15.97 29.12 2.93
N PHE A 48 -16.41 29.93 1.98
CA PHE A 48 -15.56 30.52 0.94
C PHE A 48 -14.33 31.21 1.52
N ILE A 49 -14.47 31.89 2.67
CA ILE A 49 -13.36 32.62 3.30
C ILE A 49 -12.23 31.71 3.78
N GLU A 50 -12.51 30.44 4.09
CA GLU A 50 -11.50 29.46 4.51
C GLU A 50 -10.78 28.81 3.32
N LYS A 51 -11.45 28.74 2.17
CA LYS A 51 -11.00 28.06 0.95
C LYS A 51 -11.34 28.87 -0.31
N PRO A 52 -10.78 30.08 -0.49
CA PRO A 52 -11.20 30.99 -1.56
C PRO A 52 -10.87 30.49 -2.98
N ASP A 53 -9.94 29.55 -3.10
CA ASP A 53 -9.52 28.95 -4.38
C ASP A 53 -10.33 27.69 -4.78
N ALA A 54 -11.32 27.29 -3.96
CA ALA A 54 -12.14 26.11 -4.20
C ALA A 54 -13.39 26.45 -5.04
N ASP A 55 -14.05 25.41 -5.57
CA ASP A 55 -15.20 25.56 -6.46
C ASP A 55 -16.45 25.95 -5.65
N LEU A 56 -17.30 26.84 -6.18
CA LEU A 56 -18.51 27.27 -5.46
C LEU A 56 -19.55 26.15 -5.40
N ALA A 57 -20.06 25.87 -4.20
CA ALA A 57 -21.11 24.90 -3.95
C ALA A 57 -22.47 25.62 -3.89
N ILE A 58 -23.07 25.88 -5.06
CA ILE A 58 -24.27 26.74 -5.18
C ILE A 58 -25.48 26.08 -4.53
N GLU A 59 -25.67 24.79 -4.78
CA GLU A 59 -26.78 23.99 -4.26
C GLU A 59 -26.75 23.97 -2.73
N GLU A 60 -25.62 23.57 -2.14
CA GLU A 60 -25.44 23.55 -0.68
C GLU A 60 -25.57 24.94 -0.06
N THR A 61 -25.04 25.98 -0.72
CA THR A 61 -25.19 27.37 -0.26
C THR A 61 -26.67 27.78 -0.17
N LEU A 62 -27.47 27.46 -1.20
CA LEU A 62 -28.89 27.81 -1.24
C LEU A 62 -29.74 26.95 -0.28
N GLU A 63 -29.31 25.72 -0.01
CA GLU A 63 -29.94 24.85 0.99
C GLU A 63 -29.69 25.34 2.42
N GLU A 64 -28.47 25.77 2.75
CA GLU A 64 -28.14 26.28 4.09
C GLU A 64 -28.57 27.74 4.33
N SER A 65 -28.59 28.56 3.27
CA SER A 65 -28.96 29.97 3.35
C SER A 65 -29.84 30.37 2.17
N SER A 66 -31.10 30.73 2.45
CA SER A 66 -32.03 31.20 1.41
C SER A 66 -31.63 32.54 0.77
N TRP A 67 -30.71 33.27 1.41
CA TRP A 67 -30.19 34.57 0.94
C TRP A 67 -28.69 34.64 1.19
N VAL A 68 -27.92 34.95 0.14
CA VAL A 68 -26.48 35.17 0.23
C VAL A 68 -26.23 36.64 0.56
N ASP A 69 -26.40 36.97 1.83
CA ASP A 69 -26.30 38.36 2.30
C ASP A 69 -24.85 38.78 2.63
N ALA A 70 -23.95 37.80 2.76
CA ALA A 70 -22.54 38.02 3.05
C ALA A 70 -21.65 36.92 2.43
N PRO A 71 -20.38 37.21 2.08
CA PRO A 71 -19.45 36.24 1.51
C PRO A 71 -19.14 35.05 2.42
N GLU A 72 -19.33 35.21 3.73
CA GLU A 72 -19.19 34.15 4.74
C GLU A 72 -20.29 33.09 4.67
N ASN A 73 -21.43 33.40 4.02
CA ASN A 73 -22.51 32.45 3.78
C ASN A 73 -22.31 31.66 2.47
N LEU A 74 -21.29 31.99 1.67
CA LEU A 74 -20.96 31.22 0.48
C LEU A 74 -20.22 29.95 0.90
N LEU A 75 -20.71 28.80 0.44
CA LEU A 75 -20.01 27.53 0.58
C LEU A 75 -19.23 27.22 -0.69
N VAL A 76 -18.09 26.56 -0.50
CA VAL A 76 -17.26 26.01 -1.56
C VAL A 76 -17.07 24.52 -1.35
N GLU A 77 -17.00 23.77 -2.44
CA GLU A 77 -16.66 22.36 -2.45
C GLU A 77 -15.17 22.16 -2.75
N TYR A 78 -14.53 21.26 -2.02
CA TYR A 78 -13.15 20.89 -2.26
C TYR A 78 -12.94 19.39 -2.02
N GLN A 79 -11.94 18.83 -2.70
CA GLN A 79 -11.53 17.46 -2.48
C GLN A 79 -10.39 17.42 -1.46
N GLU A 80 -10.53 16.55 -0.47
CA GLU A 80 -9.46 16.22 0.46
C GLU A 80 -9.16 14.72 0.45
N GLU A 81 -7.92 14.35 0.75
CA GLU A 81 -7.53 12.95 0.88
C GLU A 81 -8.33 12.30 2.03
N LYS A 82 -8.97 11.18 1.73
CA LYS A 82 -9.65 10.37 2.73
C LYS A 82 -8.61 9.46 3.40
N PRO A 83 -8.47 9.50 4.74
CA PRO A 83 -7.62 8.54 5.43
C PRO A 83 -8.15 7.13 5.17
N PHE A 84 -7.24 6.22 4.81
CA PHE A 84 -7.57 4.82 4.57
C PHE A 84 -6.44 3.94 5.09
N SER A 85 -6.81 2.74 5.51
CA SER A 85 -5.87 1.68 5.84
C SER A 85 -6.08 0.51 4.89
N CYS A 86 -4.99 -0.14 4.47
CA CYS A 86 -5.00 -1.24 3.53
C CYS A 86 -4.26 -2.44 4.10
N VAL A 87 -4.91 -3.60 4.06
CA VAL A 87 -4.28 -4.88 4.41
C VAL A 87 -4.37 -5.80 3.20
N VAL A 88 -3.21 -6.33 2.78
CA VAL A 88 -3.15 -7.33 1.71
C VAL A 88 -2.97 -8.71 2.34
N MET A 89 -3.79 -9.66 1.88
CA MET A 89 -3.74 -11.06 2.26
C MET A 89 -3.26 -11.88 1.06
N LEU A 90 -2.15 -12.61 1.21
CA LEU A 90 -1.52 -13.38 0.13
C LEU A 90 -1.52 -14.88 0.45
N ASP A 91 -1.95 -15.68 -0.51
CA ASP A 91 -1.78 -17.13 -0.44
C ASP A 91 -0.29 -17.49 -0.58
N THR A 92 0.14 -18.46 0.23
CA THR A 92 1.49 -19.03 0.27
C THR A 92 1.46 -20.55 0.16
N SER A 93 0.42 -21.10 -0.46
CA SER A 93 0.36 -22.51 -0.87
C SER A 93 1.51 -22.88 -1.82
N SER A 94 1.82 -24.17 -1.94
CA SER A 94 2.87 -24.66 -2.87
C SER A 94 2.69 -24.19 -4.32
N SER A 95 1.44 -23.91 -4.72
CA SER A 95 1.10 -23.39 -6.05
C SER A 95 1.65 -22.00 -6.33
N MET A 96 2.02 -21.25 -5.29
CA MET A 96 2.60 -19.90 -5.32
C MET A 96 4.13 -19.90 -5.38
N SER A 97 4.77 -21.07 -5.41
CA SER A 97 6.24 -21.18 -5.49
C SER A 97 6.83 -20.58 -6.78
N GLY A 98 8.12 -20.25 -6.72
CA GLY A 98 8.86 -19.73 -7.88
C GLY A 98 8.43 -18.31 -8.26
N GLU A 99 8.04 -18.12 -9.52
CA GLU A 99 7.78 -16.79 -10.11
C GLU A 99 6.58 -16.07 -9.51
N LYS A 100 5.56 -16.81 -9.07
CA LYS A 100 4.36 -16.20 -8.47
C LYS A 100 4.67 -15.55 -7.13
N HIS A 101 5.49 -16.17 -6.30
CA HIS A 101 5.95 -15.57 -5.05
C HIS A 101 6.86 -14.36 -5.30
N LEU A 102 7.71 -14.40 -6.33
CA LEU A 102 8.48 -13.22 -6.74
C LEU A 102 7.55 -12.08 -7.19
N LEU A 103 6.52 -12.37 -8.01
CA LEU A 103 5.55 -11.37 -8.42
C LEU A 103 4.74 -10.83 -7.23
N ALA A 104 4.35 -11.69 -6.29
CA ALA A 104 3.69 -11.28 -5.06
C ALA A 104 4.59 -10.35 -4.22
N SER A 105 5.90 -10.57 -4.19
CA SER A 105 6.83 -9.67 -3.51
C SER A 105 6.88 -8.27 -4.14
N VAL A 106 6.69 -8.16 -5.45
CA VAL A 106 6.55 -6.88 -6.15
C VAL A 106 5.24 -6.21 -5.77
N ALA A 107 4.13 -6.96 -5.69
CA ALA A 107 2.85 -6.42 -5.23
C ALA A 107 2.91 -5.91 -3.77
N VAL A 108 3.59 -6.65 -2.89
CA VAL A 108 3.88 -6.19 -1.51
C VAL A 108 4.71 -4.91 -1.54
N ALA A 109 5.75 -4.86 -2.39
CA ALA A 109 6.61 -3.69 -2.52
C ALA A 109 5.83 -2.46 -3.00
N VAL A 110 4.89 -2.61 -3.95
CA VAL A 110 4.00 -1.53 -4.37
C VAL A 110 3.16 -1.05 -3.19
N LEU A 111 2.50 -1.95 -2.45
CA LEU A 111 1.68 -1.57 -1.29
C LEU A 111 2.45 -0.72 -0.28
N VAL A 112 3.65 -1.17 0.12
CA VAL A 112 4.44 -0.47 1.16
C VAL A 112 5.11 0.81 0.68
N LEU A 113 5.13 1.06 -0.63
CA LEU A 113 5.59 2.32 -1.21
C LEU A 113 4.43 3.32 -1.36
N GLU A 114 3.23 2.84 -1.65
CA GLU A 114 2.06 3.67 -1.96
C GLU A 114 1.27 4.09 -0.73
N VAL A 115 1.16 3.20 0.25
CA VAL A 115 0.38 3.42 1.45
C VAL A 115 1.31 3.81 2.58
N ALA A 116 0.91 4.80 3.39
CA ALA A 116 1.68 5.20 4.56
C ALA A 116 2.03 3.98 5.44
N SER A 117 3.22 3.98 6.02
CA SER A 117 3.71 2.81 6.75
C SER A 117 2.77 2.45 7.93
N ALA A 118 2.20 3.43 8.65
CA ALA A 118 1.23 3.12 9.70
C ALA A 118 -0.08 2.51 9.16
N ASP A 119 -0.45 2.79 7.91
CA ASP A 119 -1.74 2.44 7.31
C ASP A 119 -1.71 1.20 6.43
N SER A 120 -0.57 0.50 6.35
CA SER A 120 -0.42 -0.73 5.57
C SER A 120 -0.22 -1.97 6.44
N GLY A 121 -0.82 -3.09 6.04
CA GLY A 121 -0.61 -4.41 6.64
C GLY A 121 -0.40 -5.49 5.58
N VAL A 122 0.38 -6.52 5.93
CA VAL A 122 0.64 -7.67 5.05
C VAL A 122 0.48 -8.95 5.86
N ILE A 123 -0.45 -9.79 5.41
CA ILE A 123 -0.72 -11.10 5.99
C ILE A 123 -0.50 -12.15 4.91
N VAL A 124 0.15 -13.24 5.27
CA VAL A 124 0.27 -14.42 4.42
C VAL A 124 -0.53 -15.56 5.04
N PHE A 125 -1.13 -16.40 4.22
CA PHE A 125 -1.86 -17.58 4.68
C PHE A 125 -1.53 -18.80 3.84
N SER A 126 -1.53 -19.96 4.48
CA SER A 126 -1.57 -21.27 3.83
C SER A 126 -2.43 -22.20 4.68
N SER A 127 -1.84 -23.01 5.56
CA SER A 127 -2.56 -23.75 6.60
C SER A 127 -2.86 -22.86 7.82
N ASP A 128 -1.93 -21.98 8.16
CA ASP A 128 -2.07 -20.97 9.20
C ASP A 128 -1.85 -19.58 8.60
N SER A 129 -2.37 -18.54 9.27
CA SER A 129 -2.09 -17.16 8.94
C SER A 129 -0.86 -16.65 9.69
N LYS A 130 -0.04 -15.84 9.02
CA LYS A 130 1.11 -15.18 9.62
C LYS A 130 1.14 -13.71 9.22
N GLU A 131 1.32 -12.84 10.20
CA GLU A 131 1.57 -11.43 9.95
C GLU A 131 3.01 -11.24 9.45
N ILE A 132 3.15 -10.68 8.25
CA ILE A 132 4.43 -10.19 7.75
C ILE A 132 4.62 -8.75 8.22
N LYS A 133 3.60 -7.90 8.10
CA LYS A 133 3.62 -6.53 8.62
C LYS A 133 2.30 -6.24 9.31
N LYS A 134 2.38 -5.78 10.55
CA LYS A 134 1.20 -5.44 11.34
C LYS A 134 0.70 -4.03 10.99
N LEU A 135 -0.62 -3.89 10.86
CA LEU A 135 -1.23 -2.57 10.68
C LEU A 135 -0.97 -1.68 11.91
N GLY A 136 -0.70 -0.40 11.71
CA GLY A 136 -0.34 0.55 12.76
C GLY A 136 1.15 0.55 13.14
N THR A 137 1.97 -0.29 12.50
CA THR A 137 3.42 -0.31 12.75
C THR A 137 4.19 0.43 11.66
N VAL A 138 5.16 1.24 12.09
CA VAL A 138 6.07 1.95 11.18
C VAL A 138 7.30 1.07 10.97
N GLU A 139 7.38 0.44 9.81
CA GLU A 139 8.52 -0.36 9.36
C GLU A 139 9.06 0.19 8.04
N ARG A 140 10.34 -0.06 7.74
CA ARG A 140 10.94 0.33 6.46
C ARG A 140 10.55 -0.67 5.36
N PRO A 141 10.21 -0.22 4.13
CA PRO A 141 9.84 -1.11 3.03
C PRO A 141 10.78 -2.31 2.78
N PRO A 142 12.13 -2.15 2.83
CA PRO A 142 13.04 -3.27 2.65
C PRO A 142 12.86 -4.40 3.67
N GLU A 143 12.53 -4.06 4.93
CA GLU A 143 12.40 -5.03 6.02
C GLU A 143 11.15 -5.89 5.83
N THR A 144 10.03 -5.27 5.44
CA THR A 144 8.78 -5.95 5.13
C THR A 144 8.94 -6.88 3.92
N ILE A 145 9.59 -6.42 2.85
CA ILE A 145 9.83 -7.23 1.65
C ILE A 145 10.75 -8.40 1.96
N LEU A 146 11.82 -8.18 2.73
CA LEU A 146 12.72 -9.24 3.14
C LEU A 146 12.00 -10.29 4.01
N ARG A 147 11.16 -9.86 4.94
CA ARG A 147 10.38 -10.75 5.80
C ARG A 147 9.37 -11.56 4.97
N PHE A 148 8.75 -10.95 3.96
CA PHE A 148 7.91 -11.64 2.98
C PHE A 148 8.72 -12.69 2.20
N LEU A 149 9.85 -12.32 1.58
CA LEU A 149 10.69 -13.22 0.79
C LEU A 149 11.24 -14.42 1.58
N ARG A 150 11.51 -14.22 2.88
CA ARG A 150 11.93 -15.29 3.79
C ARG A 150 10.78 -16.24 4.16
N HIS A 151 9.54 -15.79 4.02
CA HIS A 151 8.38 -16.64 4.20
C HIS A 151 8.08 -17.41 2.90
N GLN A 152 8.81 -18.50 2.69
CA GLN A 152 8.65 -19.33 1.51
C GLN A 152 7.33 -20.09 1.51
N PRO A 153 6.65 -20.22 0.35
CA PRO A 153 5.46 -21.05 0.22
C PRO A 153 5.76 -22.49 0.65
N ARG A 154 4.97 -23.01 1.59
CA ARG A 154 5.12 -24.40 2.06
C ARG A 154 4.06 -25.28 1.41
N GLY A 155 4.46 -26.46 0.95
CA GLY A 155 3.51 -27.51 0.60
C GLY A 155 2.95 -28.19 1.85
N CYS A 156 1.76 -28.77 1.76
CA CYS A 156 1.10 -29.56 2.81
C CYS A 156 1.82 -30.88 3.19
N GLY A 157 3.16 -30.94 3.13
CA GLY A 157 3.91 -32.21 3.15
C GLY A 157 5.15 -32.25 4.04
N GLN A 158 5.26 -31.38 5.05
CA GLN A 158 6.30 -31.53 6.10
C GLN A 158 5.68 -31.29 7.48
N LEU A 159 5.10 -32.36 8.03
CA LEU A 159 4.99 -32.61 9.46
C LEU A 159 6.25 -33.34 9.93
#